data_AF-A0AAV4ZYB9-F1
#
_entry.id   AF-A0AAV4ZYB9-F1
#
_cell.length_a   1.000
_cell.length_b   1.000
_cell.length_c   1.000
_cell.angle_alpha   90.00
_cell.angle_beta   90.00
_cell.angle_gamma   90.00
#
_symmetry.space_group_name_H-M   'P 1'
#
loop_
_entity.id
_entity.type
_entity.pdbx_description
1 polymer ?
#
loop_
_entity_poly.entity_id
_entity_poly.type
_entity_poly.pdbx_seq_one_letter_code
_entity_poly.pdbx_strand_id
1 'polypeptide(L)'
;MVVTKSPFKHVLLTASPGWGHLRPLLSIASKIVHERADIIITFTMTGDFEHKLRVEIDRYFKDDEETLKHNIRSEIRKVSGRVVPVLAWNTTALNSSLHFFGPESFGGLGNVSMKAEILAKETGRPVDDIIRELFNPEAGEVIELPGMPPMYDYEFNPHHENSIETVGTTESYNRFFEESDGIIALGNAAFDPEACAAYRRWFAPRPAYIIGPLLPEEPSIDDRLSESQKELTASSNGVEIKLFLDTVWETYRDRSLLYAR
;
A
#
# COMPACT_ATOMS: atom_id res chain seq x y z
N MET A 1 21.37 27.35 -31.59
CA MET A 1 21.07 25.92 -31.37
C MET A 1 19.91 25.86 -30.40
N VAL A 2 18.69 25.65 -30.89
CA VAL A 2 17.51 25.54 -30.02
C VAL A 2 17.58 24.16 -29.38
N VAL A 3 17.99 24.10 -28.12
CA VAL A 3 17.81 22.89 -27.32
C VAL A 3 16.32 22.79 -27.06
N THR A 4 15.60 22.10 -27.94
CA THR A 4 14.25 21.65 -27.63
C THR A 4 14.39 20.65 -26.48
N LYS A 5 14.21 21.11 -25.23
CA LYS A 5 14.07 20.20 -24.09
C LYS A 5 12.94 19.24 -24.44
N SER A 6 13.26 17.95 -24.57
CA SER A 6 12.24 16.90 -24.61
C SER A 6 11.29 17.15 -23.44
N PRO A 7 9.96 17.09 -23.63
CA PRO A 7 9.03 17.32 -22.54
C PRO A 7 9.36 16.34 -21.42
N PHE A 8 9.64 16.86 -20.22
CA PHE A 8 9.85 16.03 -19.04
C PHE A 8 8.61 15.15 -18.86
N LYS A 9 8.84 13.87 -18.59
CA LYS A 9 7.75 12.95 -18.23
C LYS A 9 7.44 13.15 -16.76
N HIS A 10 6.18 13.10 -16.37
CA HIS A 10 5.76 13.36 -15.00
C HIS A 10 5.01 12.15 -14.45
N VAL A 11 5.42 11.69 -13.26
CA VAL A 11 4.72 10.67 -12.47
C VAL A 11 4.18 11.32 -11.19
N LEU A 12 2.87 11.21 -10.98
CA LEU A 12 2.21 11.61 -9.74
C LEU A 12 1.99 10.37 -8.87
N LEU A 13 2.53 10.38 -7.65
CA LEU A 13 2.39 9.32 -6.67
C LEU A 13 1.50 9.78 -5.52
N THR A 14 0.40 9.09 -5.30
CA THR A 14 -0.53 9.41 -4.20
C THR A 14 -0.50 8.32 -3.13
N ALA A 15 -0.35 8.70 -1.86
CA ALA A 15 -0.22 7.77 -0.75
C ALA A 15 -1.25 8.05 0.37
N SER A 16 -1.69 6.98 1.03
CA SER A 16 -2.37 7.05 2.33
C SER A 16 -1.35 7.44 3.42
N PRO A 17 -1.74 8.21 4.45
CA PRO A 17 -0.87 8.60 5.54
C PRO A 17 -0.53 7.40 6.44
N GLY A 18 0.49 6.65 6.04
CA GLY A 18 1.02 5.54 6.82
C GLY A 18 2.42 5.17 6.34
N TRP A 19 3.35 5.02 7.28
CA TRP A 19 4.76 4.78 6.93
C TRP A 19 4.97 3.51 6.11
N GLY A 20 4.19 2.46 6.41
CA GLY A 20 4.18 1.20 5.65
C GLY A 20 3.73 1.36 4.19
N HIS A 21 2.94 2.38 3.88
CA HIS A 21 2.48 2.68 2.52
C HIS A 21 3.43 3.66 1.79
N LEU A 22 3.91 4.68 2.51
CA LEU A 22 4.76 5.73 1.97
C LEU A 22 6.19 5.24 1.67
N ARG A 23 6.80 4.46 2.56
CA ARG A 23 8.19 4.02 2.40
C ARG A 23 8.43 3.21 1.12
N PRO A 24 7.57 2.24 0.75
CA PRO A 24 7.68 1.55 -0.54
C PRO A 24 7.54 2.48 -1.77
N LEU A 25 6.69 3.51 -1.70
CA LEU A 25 6.57 4.51 -2.77
C LEU A 25 7.83 5.37 -2.91
N LEU A 26 8.47 5.73 -1.80
CA LEU A 26 9.77 6.42 -1.84
C LEU A 26 10.85 5.55 -2.48
N SER A 27 10.87 4.25 -2.16
CA SER A 27 11.83 3.30 -2.74
C SER A 27 11.71 3.21 -4.27
N ILE A 28 10.48 3.03 -4.79
CA ILE A 28 10.28 2.99 -6.24
C ILE A 28 10.56 4.34 -6.89
N ALA A 29 10.15 5.45 -6.28
CA ALA A 29 10.42 6.78 -6.79
C ALA A 29 11.92 7.02 -6.94
N SER A 30 12.70 6.71 -5.91
CA SER A 30 14.16 6.80 -5.94
C SER A 30 14.74 6.03 -7.12
N LYS A 31 14.36 4.77 -7.30
CA LYS A 31 14.82 3.94 -8.42
C LYS A 31 14.46 4.55 -9.78
N ILE A 32 13.24 5.10 -9.93
CA ILE A 32 12.82 5.76 -11.17
C ILE A 32 13.74 6.95 -11.48
N VAL A 33 14.05 7.83 -10.52
CA VAL A 33 14.89 9.02 -10.80
C VAL A 33 16.34 8.66 -11.10
N HIS A 34 16.88 7.61 -10.44
CA HIS A 34 18.23 7.12 -10.69
C HIS A 34 18.36 6.54 -12.11
N GLU A 35 17.38 5.75 -12.54
CA GLU A 35 17.38 5.15 -13.89
C GLU A 35 17.00 6.17 -14.97
N ARG A 36 16.20 7.18 -14.63
CA ARG A 36 15.57 8.11 -15.58
C ARG A 36 15.52 9.53 -15.04
N ALA A 37 16.63 10.24 -15.22
CA ALA A 37 16.76 11.66 -14.84
C ALA A 37 15.81 12.61 -15.61
N ASP A 38 15.15 12.15 -16.68
CA ASP A 38 14.16 12.91 -17.45
C ASP A 38 12.72 12.80 -16.89
N ILE A 39 12.53 12.07 -15.79
CA ILE A 39 11.24 11.90 -15.11
C ILE A 39 11.17 12.78 -13.87
N ILE A 40 10.14 13.61 -13.81
CA ILE A 40 9.74 14.37 -12.62
C ILE A 40 8.78 13.50 -11.81
N ILE A 41 8.97 13.45 -10.48
CA ILE A 41 8.06 12.76 -9.56
C ILE A 41 7.45 13.79 -8.62
N THR A 42 6.13 13.76 -8.48
CA THR A 42 5.41 14.54 -7.46
C THR A 42 4.67 13.61 -6.53
N PHE A 43 4.75 13.88 -5.23
CA PHE A 43 4.00 13.16 -4.21
C PHE A 43 2.79 13.98 -3.76
N THR A 44 1.65 13.31 -3.62
CA THR A 44 0.47 13.82 -2.94
C THR A 44 0.08 12.86 -1.81
N MET A 45 -0.35 13.39 -0.68
CA MET A 45 -0.76 12.59 0.47
C MET A 45 -1.93 13.28 1.15
N THR A 46 -2.87 12.48 1.66
CA THR A 46 -3.95 12.98 2.53
C THR A 46 -3.49 12.89 3.98
N GLY A 47 -3.60 13.95 4.79
CA GLY A 47 -3.21 13.92 6.22
C GLY A 47 -2.13 14.93 6.64
N ASP A 48 -1.97 15.07 7.96
CA ASP A 48 -1.72 16.36 8.60
C ASP A 48 -0.24 16.76 8.78
N PHE A 49 0.26 17.62 7.88
CA PHE A 49 1.42 18.49 8.09
C PHE A 49 0.98 19.97 8.18
N GLU A 50 -0.17 20.22 8.83
CA GLU A 50 -0.88 21.50 8.94
C GLU A 50 0.02 22.72 9.13
N HIS A 51 1.00 22.66 10.03
CA HIS A 51 1.72 23.87 10.44
C HIS A 51 2.59 24.46 9.31
N LYS A 52 3.13 23.64 8.40
CA LYS A 52 3.88 24.13 7.23
C LYS A 52 2.97 24.49 6.07
N LEU A 53 1.77 23.90 6.02
CA LEU A 53 0.81 24.06 4.95
C LEU A 53 -0.09 25.30 5.13
N ARG A 54 -0.51 25.60 6.38
CA ARG A 54 -1.35 26.77 6.73
C ARG A 54 -0.73 28.11 6.34
N VAL A 55 0.59 28.27 6.52
CA VAL A 55 1.31 29.49 6.14
C VAL A 55 1.22 29.77 4.63
N GLU A 56 1.12 28.72 3.81
CA GLU A 56 1.16 28.84 2.35
C GLU A 56 -0.24 28.77 1.69
N ILE A 57 -1.22 28.17 2.38
CA ILE A 57 -2.62 28.05 1.91
C ILE A 57 -3.43 29.33 2.16
N ASP A 58 -3.20 30.06 3.27
CA ASP A 58 -3.93 31.31 3.59
C ASP A 58 -3.67 32.44 2.58
N ARG A 59 -2.72 32.26 1.64
CA ARG A 59 -2.45 33.18 0.53
C ARG A 59 -3.36 33.02 -0.69
N TYR A 60 -4.06 31.88 -0.86
CA TYR A 60 -4.62 31.54 -2.17
C TYR A 60 -6.11 31.20 -2.25
N PHE A 61 -6.85 31.02 -1.15
CA PHE A 61 -8.27 30.63 -1.27
C PHE A 61 -9.19 31.32 -0.25
N LYS A 62 -10.24 31.97 -0.77
CA LYS A 62 -11.40 32.47 -0.03
C LYS A 62 -12.60 31.55 -0.28
N ASP A 63 -13.23 31.20 0.83
CA ASP A 63 -14.57 30.67 1.12
C ASP A 63 -15.28 29.68 0.17
N ASP A 64 -15.74 28.63 0.86
CA ASP A 64 -16.88 27.73 0.63
C ASP A 64 -16.73 26.64 -0.46
N GLU A 65 -16.38 25.42 -0.04
CA GLU A 65 -16.83 24.17 -0.68
C GLU A 65 -16.53 22.92 0.19
N GLU A 66 -17.52 22.52 0.99
CA GLU A 66 -17.59 21.23 1.72
C GLU A 66 -17.85 20.04 0.76
N THR A 67 -17.04 19.89 -0.30
CA THR A 67 -17.13 18.71 -1.19
C THR A 67 -15.80 18.31 -1.87
N LEU A 68 -14.66 18.76 -1.35
CA LEU A 68 -13.31 18.44 -1.85
C LEU A 68 -12.77 17.06 -1.38
N LYS A 69 -13.65 16.06 -1.24
CA LYS A 69 -13.28 14.63 -1.12
C LYS A 69 -13.40 13.87 -2.45
N HIS A 70 -13.74 14.55 -3.55
CA HIS A 70 -13.85 13.94 -4.86
C HIS A 70 -12.48 13.53 -5.40
N ASN A 71 -12.18 12.24 -5.18
CA ASN A 71 -11.36 11.34 -5.98
C ASN A 71 -10.44 12.05 -6.98
N ILE A 72 -9.19 12.32 -6.58
CA ILE A 72 -8.12 12.94 -7.40
C ILE A 72 -8.10 12.34 -8.82
N ARG A 73 -8.44 11.06 -8.97
CA ARG A 73 -8.64 10.37 -10.25
C ARG A 73 -9.71 11.00 -11.14
N SER A 74 -10.91 11.31 -10.63
CA SER A 74 -12.02 11.91 -11.41
C SER A 74 -11.57 13.24 -12.01
N GLU A 75 -10.90 14.07 -11.21
CA GLU A 75 -10.34 15.34 -11.68
C GLU A 75 -9.21 15.12 -12.69
N ILE A 76 -8.28 14.19 -12.45
CA ILE A 76 -7.27 13.79 -13.44
C ILE A 76 -7.93 13.35 -14.74
N ARG A 77 -9.01 12.54 -14.70
CA ARG A 77 -9.68 12.05 -15.91
C ARG A 77 -10.45 13.15 -16.63
N LYS A 78 -11.12 14.05 -15.92
CA LYS A 78 -11.80 15.23 -16.49
C LYS A 78 -10.81 16.11 -17.25
N VAL A 79 -9.62 16.33 -16.67
CA VAL A 79 -8.57 17.17 -17.28
C VAL A 79 -7.83 16.44 -18.40
N SER A 80 -7.48 15.17 -18.21
CA SER A 80 -6.61 14.42 -19.13
C SER A 80 -7.33 13.64 -20.22
N GLY A 81 -8.66 13.47 -20.17
CA GLY A 81 -9.40 12.70 -21.17
C GLY A 81 -8.95 11.23 -21.27
N ARG A 82 -8.45 10.64 -20.18
CA ARG A 82 -7.82 9.30 -20.10
C ARG A 82 -6.48 9.14 -20.84
N VAL A 83 -5.84 10.22 -21.28
CA VAL A 83 -4.52 10.18 -21.94
C VAL A 83 -3.42 9.77 -20.96
N VAL A 84 -3.59 10.05 -19.66
CA VAL A 84 -2.64 9.66 -18.60
C VAL A 84 -3.08 8.35 -17.95
N PRO A 85 -2.24 7.30 -17.95
CA PRO A 85 -2.53 6.05 -17.26
C PRO A 85 -2.60 6.24 -15.74
N VAL A 86 -3.58 5.62 -15.10
CA VAL A 86 -3.72 5.57 -13.63
C VAL A 86 -3.53 4.13 -13.19
N LEU A 87 -2.46 3.85 -12.43
CA LEU A 87 -2.17 2.52 -11.90
C LEU A 87 -2.52 2.48 -10.41
N ALA A 88 -3.16 1.39 -9.98
CA ALA A 88 -3.34 1.13 -8.57
C ALA A 88 -2.01 0.79 -7.90
N TRP A 89 -1.85 1.19 -6.64
CA TRP A 89 -0.67 0.88 -5.83
C TRP A 89 -1.07 0.04 -4.63
N ASN A 90 -0.65 -1.23 -4.60
CA ASN A 90 -0.93 -2.15 -3.50
C ASN A 90 0.36 -2.49 -2.73
N THR A 91 0.42 -2.12 -1.46
CA THR A 91 1.54 -2.46 -0.55
C THR A 91 1.26 -3.61 0.39
N THR A 92 0.04 -4.12 0.41
CA THR A 92 -0.34 -5.24 1.28
C THR A 92 0.17 -6.55 0.69
N ALA A 93 0.25 -7.59 1.53
CA ALA A 93 0.53 -8.94 1.05
C ALA A 93 -0.53 -9.35 0.00
N LEU A 94 -0.09 -10.02 -1.06
CA LEU A 94 -0.97 -10.37 -2.19
C LEU A 94 -2.15 -11.24 -1.73
N ASN A 95 -1.92 -12.25 -0.90
CA ASN A 95 -2.99 -13.10 -0.36
C ASN A 95 -4.03 -12.30 0.44
N SER A 96 -3.60 -11.38 1.30
CA SER A 96 -4.47 -10.54 2.11
C SER A 96 -5.31 -9.60 1.23
N SER A 97 -4.71 -8.92 0.24
CA SER A 97 -5.50 -8.08 -0.66
C SER A 97 -6.37 -8.87 -1.64
N LEU A 98 -6.01 -10.11 -2.01
CA LEU A 98 -6.91 -11.01 -2.74
C LEU A 98 -8.12 -11.38 -1.88
N HIS A 99 -7.90 -11.71 -0.61
CA HIS A 99 -8.99 -12.02 0.30
C HIS A 99 -9.95 -10.83 0.43
N PHE A 100 -9.45 -9.64 0.75
CA PHE A 100 -10.33 -8.50 1.07
C PHE A 100 -10.96 -7.81 -0.14
N PHE A 101 -10.27 -7.77 -1.28
CA PHE A 101 -10.68 -6.97 -2.43
C PHE A 101 -10.71 -7.75 -3.75
N GLY A 102 -10.18 -8.97 -3.74
CA GLY A 102 -10.11 -9.81 -4.93
C GLY A 102 -11.48 -10.41 -5.29
N PRO A 103 -11.62 -10.93 -6.51
CA PRO A 103 -12.81 -11.65 -6.94
C PRO A 103 -13.04 -12.92 -6.11
N GLU A 104 -14.30 -13.28 -5.92
CA GLU A 104 -14.71 -14.54 -5.27
C GLU A 104 -14.12 -15.79 -5.93
N SER A 105 -13.88 -15.75 -7.24
CA SER A 105 -13.25 -16.85 -7.98
C SER A 105 -11.81 -17.17 -7.52
N PHE A 106 -11.20 -16.29 -6.71
CA PHE A 106 -9.89 -16.49 -6.09
C PHE A 106 -9.97 -16.56 -4.56
N GLY A 107 -11.16 -16.77 -3.98
CA GLY A 107 -11.38 -16.78 -2.53
C GLY A 107 -11.48 -15.39 -1.90
N GLY A 108 -11.67 -14.35 -2.71
CA GLY A 108 -11.87 -12.98 -2.24
C GLY A 108 -13.32 -12.64 -1.87
N LEU A 109 -13.52 -11.53 -1.16
CA LEU A 109 -14.84 -11.05 -0.77
C LEU A 109 -15.61 -10.35 -1.91
N GLY A 110 -14.95 -10.05 -3.03
CA GLY A 110 -15.54 -9.32 -4.15
C GLY A 110 -15.94 -7.89 -3.79
N ASN A 111 -16.98 -7.36 -4.46
CA ASN A 111 -17.47 -6.01 -4.20
C ASN A 111 -18.36 -5.96 -2.94
N VAL A 112 -17.71 -5.88 -1.78
CA VAL A 112 -18.37 -5.85 -0.46
C VAL A 112 -19.38 -4.71 -0.33
N SER A 113 -19.07 -3.51 -0.83
CA SER A 113 -20.00 -2.37 -0.77
C SER A 113 -21.31 -2.66 -1.51
N MET A 114 -21.21 -3.23 -2.72
CA MET A 114 -22.39 -3.61 -3.49
C MET A 114 -23.21 -4.69 -2.79
N LYS A 115 -22.56 -5.71 -2.22
CA LYS A 115 -23.24 -6.75 -1.43
C LYS A 115 -23.96 -6.16 -0.22
N ALA A 116 -23.30 -5.27 0.51
CA ALA A 116 -23.86 -4.66 1.70
C ALA A 116 -25.07 -3.78 1.39
N GLU A 117 -25.05 -3.02 0.29
CA GLU A 117 -26.21 -2.24 -0.15
C GLU A 117 -27.42 -3.11 -0.53
N ILE A 118 -27.18 -4.24 -1.20
CA ILE A 118 -28.24 -5.18 -1.57
C ILE A 118 -28.86 -5.76 -0.29
N LEU A 119 -28.04 -6.28 0.61
CA LEU A 119 -28.53 -6.88 1.85
C LEU A 119 -29.24 -5.85 2.75
N ALA A 120 -28.74 -4.62 2.84
CA ALA A 120 -29.39 -3.55 3.59
C ALA A 120 -30.79 -3.24 3.08
N LYS A 121 -31.01 -3.27 1.75
CA LYS A 121 -32.35 -3.09 1.14
C LYS A 121 -33.29 -4.24 1.48
N GLU A 122 -32.77 -5.46 1.59
CA GLU A 122 -33.56 -6.66 1.87
C GLU A 122 -33.91 -6.79 3.37
N THR A 123 -32.96 -6.46 4.26
CA THR A 123 -33.11 -6.69 5.71
C THR A 123 -33.43 -5.43 6.50
N GLY A 124 -33.28 -4.24 5.91
CA GLY A 124 -33.41 -2.95 6.60
C GLY A 124 -32.29 -2.65 7.61
N ARG A 125 -31.19 -3.42 7.59
CA ARG A 125 -30.06 -3.26 8.52
C ARG A 125 -29.12 -2.14 8.04
N PRO A 126 -28.37 -1.48 8.94
CA PRO A 126 -27.38 -0.48 8.54
C PRO A 126 -26.28 -1.09 7.66
N VAL A 127 -25.93 -0.40 6.58
CA VAL A 127 -24.93 -0.89 5.61
C VAL A 127 -23.56 -1.08 6.27
N ASP A 128 -23.13 -0.17 7.14
CA ASP A 128 -21.84 -0.26 7.85
C ASP A 128 -21.76 -1.52 8.74
N ASP A 129 -22.87 -1.92 9.38
CA ASP A 129 -22.91 -3.14 10.19
C ASP A 129 -22.75 -4.39 9.32
N ILE A 130 -23.40 -4.41 8.16
CA ILE A 130 -23.26 -5.50 7.18
C ILE A 130 -21.83 -5.57 6.64
N ILE A 131 -21.20 -4.43 6.34
CA ILE A 131 -19.80 -4.40 5.88
C ILE A 131 -18.88 -4.99 6.93
N ARG A 132 -19.04 -4.61 8.21
CA ARG A 132 -18.23 -5.15 9.30
C ARG A 132 -18.36 -6.67 9.42
N GLU A 133 -19.56 -7.21 9.25
CA GLU A 133 -19.80 -8.66 9.25
C GLU A 133 -19.17 -9.34 8.04
N LEU A 134 -19.25 -8.74 6.85
CA LEU A 134 -18.64 -9.30 5.64
C LEU A 134 -17.11 -9.32 5.72
N PHE A 135 -16.50 -8.35 6.41
CA PHE A 135 -15.05 -8.32 6.64
C PHE A 135 -14.59 -9.19 7.80
N ASN A 136 -15.47 -9.48 8.77
CA ASN A 136 -15.17 -10.30 9.94
C ASN A 136 -16.19 -11.44 10.06
N PRO A 137 -16.25 -12.35 9.06
CA PRO A 137 -17.13 -13.50 9.14
C PRO A 137 -16.67 -14.43 10.29
N GLU A 138 -17.64 -14.90 11.07
CA GLU A 138 -17.45 -15.89 12.14
C GLU A 138 -18.18 -17.19 11.79
N ALA A 139 -18.32 -17.50 10.50
CA ALA A 139 -19.07 -18.65 10.02
C ALA A 139 -18.27 -19.96 10.14
N GLY A 140 -16.95 -19.88 10.30
CA GLY A 140 -16.07 -21.05 10.33
C GLY A 140 -15.96 -21.69 8.95
N GLU A 141 -16.13 -20.89 7.89
CA GLU A 141 -16.02 -21.34 6.51
C GLU A 141 -14.56 -21.47 6.09
N VAL A 142 -14.25 -22.49 5.30
CA VAL A 142 -12.90 -22.70 4.75
C VAL A 142 -12.75 -21.87 3.48
N ILE A 143 -11.74 -21.00 3.47
CA ILE A 143 -11.38 -20.14 2.35
C ILE A 143 -10.13 -20.70 1.67
N GLU A 144 -10.20 -20.82 0.35
CA GLU A 144 -9.07 -21.22 -0.49
C GLU A 144 -8.53 -20.01 -1.25
N LEU A 145 -7.32 -19.57 -0.90
CA LEU A 145 -6.61 -18.52 -1.63
C LEU A 145 -5.44 -19.11 -2.44
N PRO A 146 -5.13 -18.55 -3.62
CA PRO A 146 -3.97 -18.96 -4.41
C PRO A 146 -2.66 -18.87 -3.61
N GLY A 147 -2.00 -20.01 -3.41
CA GLY A 147 -0.70 -20.11 -2.73
C GLY A 147 -0.78 -20.20 -1.20
N MET A 148 -1.98 -20.23 -0.62
CA MET A 148 -2.19 -20.45 0.81
C MET A 148 -2.72 -21.86 1.06
N PRO A 149 -2.46 -22.45 2.24
CA PRO A 149 -3.27 -23.58 2.68
C PRO A 149 -4.75 -23.16 2.83
N PRO A 150 -5.70 -24.11 2.84
CA PRO A 150 -7.06 -23.81 3.27
C PRO A 150 -7.02 -23.22 4.69
N MET A 151 -7.66 -22.08 4.88
CA MET A 151 -7.74 -21.40 6.18
C MET A 151 -9.19 -21.10 6.51
N TYR A 152 -9.54 -21.07 7.79
CA TYR A 152 -10.86 -20.61 8.18
C TYR A 152 -10.99 -19.08 8.03
N ASP A 153 -12.20 -18.63 7.76
CA ASP A 153 -12.58 -17.22 7.61
C ASP A 153 -12.13 -16.32 8.79
N TYR A 154 -12.25 -16.83 10.01
CA TYR A 154 -11.79 -16.14 11.22
C TYR A 154 -10.27 -16.01 11.34
N GLU A 155 -9.46 -16.80 10.61
CA GLU A 155 -7.99 -16.72 10.66
C GLU A 155 -7.44 -15.45 10.00
N PHE A 156 -8.22 -14.80 9.12
CA PHE A 156 -7.84 -13.57 8.44
C PHE A 156 -8.00 -12.32 9.31
N ASN A 157 -8.80 -12.41 10.38
CA ASN A 157 -9.06 -11.32 11.30
C ASN A 157 -8.89 -11.79 12.76
N PRO A 158 -7.65 -12.12 13.19
CA PRO A 158 -7.40 -12.61 14.54
C PRO A 158 -7.69 -11.57 15.63
N HIS A 159 -7.91 -10.31 15.25
CA HIS A 159 -8.27 -9.21 16.14
C HIS A 159 -9.72 -8.79 15.85
N HIS A 160 -10.69 -9.31 16.61
CA HIS A 160 -12.12 -9.03 16.44
C HIS A 160 -12.53 -7.54 16.56
N GLU A 161 -11.61 -6.61 16.87
CA GLU A 161 -11.96 -5.26 17.33
C GLU A 161 -11.52 -4.09 16.42
N ASN A 162 -10.77 -4.28 15.32
CA ASN A 162 -10.05 -3.13 14.72
C ASN A 162 -10.12 -2.88 13.20
N SER A 163 -10.96 -3.56 12.42
CA SER A 163 -11.20 -3.12 11.03
C SER A 163 -12.33 -2.08 11.00
N ILE A 164 -11.97 -0.79 11.13
CA ILE A 164 -12.89 0.32 10.81
C ILE A 164 -12.97 0.44 9.29
N GLU A 165 -13.49 -0.58 8.62
CA GLU A 165 -13.94 -0.46 7.24
C GLU A 165 -15.33 0.16 7.25
N THR A 166 -15.48 1.24 6.51
CA THR A 166 -16.74 1.95 6.29
C THR A 166 -17.18 1.73 4.84
N VAL A 167 -18.46 1.95 4.54
CA VAL A 167 -18.94 1.93 3.13
C VAL A 167 -18.02 2.73 2.22
N GLY A 168 -17.64 3.94 2.63
CA GLY A 168 -16.82 4.84 1.82
C GLY A 168 -15.39 4.34 1.56
N THR A 169 -14.74 3.69 2.53
CA THR A 169 -13.38 3.15 2.36
C THR A 169 -13.40 1.91 1.47
N THR A 170 -14.31 0.98 1.73
CA THR A 170 -14.44 -0.25 0.96
C THR A 170 -14.85 0.00 -0.50
N GLU A 171 -15.78 0.93 -0.73
CA GLU A 171 -16.22 1.31 -2.07
C GLU A 171 -15.06 1.93 -2.85
N SER A 172 -14.30 2.80 -2.17
CA SER A 172 -13.13 3.45 -2.77
C SER A 172 -12.08 2.45 -3.22
N TYR A 173 -11.76 1.42 -2.42
CA TYR A 173 -10.78 0.40 -2.81
C TYR A 173 -11.24 -0.46 -3.99
N ASN A 174 -12.44 -1.05 -3.91
CA ASN A 174 -12.96 -1.91 -4.97
C ASN A 174 -13.07 -1.15 -6.30
N ARG A 175 -13.65 0.06 -6.26
CA ARG A 175 -13.77 0.94 -7.44
C ARG A 175 -12.42 1.37 -7.99
N PHE A 176 -11.44 1.61 -7.12
CA PHE A 176 -10.11 2.01 -7.55
C PHE A 176 -9.40 0.86 -8.27
N PHE A 177 -9.46 -0.37 -7.76
CA PHE A 177 -8.91 -1.53 -8.45
C PHE A 177 -9.62 -1.83 -9.76
N GLU A 178 -10.95 -1.67 -9.82
CA GLU A 178 -11.73 -1.94 -11.04
C GLU A 178 -11.41 -0.95 -12.17
N GLU A 179 -11.37 0.34 -11.88
CA GLU A 179 -11.24 1.38 -12.91
C GLU A 179 -9.81 1.80 -13.25
N SER A 180 -8.81 1.35 -12.48
CA SER A 180 -7.40 1.62 -12.79
C SER A 180 -7.02 0.99 -14.13
N ASP A 181 -6.07 1.60 -14.86
CA ASP A 181 -5.54 1.07 -16.12
C ASP A 181 -4.57 -0.10 -15.90
N GLY A 182 -4.31 -0.46 -14.64
CA GLY A 182 -3.46 -1.56 -14.21
C GLY A 182 -3.13 -1.44 -12.73
N ILE A 183 -2.23 -2.29 -12.24
CA ILE A 183 -1.77 -2.27 -10.86
C ILE A 183 -0.25 -2.42 -10.78
N ILE A 184 0.35 -1.77 -9.81
CA ILE A 184 1.66 -2.13 -9.28
C ILE A 184 1.43 -2.66 -7.86
N ALA A 185 1.84 -3.91 -7.62
CA ALA A 185 1.64 -4.58 -6.35
C ALA A 185 2.98 -5.07 -5.79
N LEU A 186 3.11 -5.03 -4.47
CA LEU A 186 4.26 -5.59 -3.78
C LEU A 186 4.12 -7.11 -3.67
N GLY A 187 5.09 -7.83 -4.24
CA GLY A 187 5.11 -9.28 -4.20
C GLY A 187 6.35 -9.82 -4.89
N ASN A 188 6.58 -11.12 -4.74
CA ASN A 188 7.73 -11.78 -5.35
C ASN A 188 7.35 -13.22 -5.71
N ALA A 189 7.44 -13.55 -7.00
CA ALA A 189 7.08 -14.87 -7.51
C ALA A 189 8.00 -16.00 -7.02
N ALA A 190 9.17 -15.68 -6.45
CA ALA A 190 10.03 -16.66 -5.79
C ALA A 190 9.46 -17.11 -4.43
N PHE A 191 8.63 -16.29 -3.78
CA PHE A 191 7.99 -16.61 -2.51
C PHE A 191 6.52 -16.98 -2.68
N ASP A 192 5.76 -16.23 -3.49
CA ASP A 192 4.31 -16.39 -3.66
C ASP A 192 3.90 -16.52 -5.14
N PRO A 193 4.34 -17.57 -5.87
CA PRO A 193 4.12 -17.67 -7.32
C PRO A 193 2.64 -17.73 -7.71
N GLU A 194 1.81 -18.45 -6.94
CA GLU A 194 0.38 -18.62 -7.20
C GLU A 194 -0.40 -17.32 -6.98
N ALA A 195 -0.13 -16.61 -5.87
CA ALA A 195 -0.73 -15.30 -5.62
C ALA A 195 -0.32 -14.29 -6.71
N CYS A 196 0.95 -14.31 -7.14
CA CYS A 196 1.41 -13.49 -8.24
C CYS A 196 0.67 -13.81 -9.56
N ALA A 197 0.44 -15.09 -9.85
CA ALA A 197 -0.31 -15.51 -11.03
C ALA A 197 -1.79 -15.08 -10.94
N ALA A 198 -2.41 -15.18 -9.76
CA ALA A 198 -3.78 -14.76 -9.52
C ALA A 198 -3.97 -13.25 -9.75
N TYR A 199 -3.06 -12.40 -9.25
CA TYR A 199 -3.13 -10.95 -9.53
C TYR A 199 -3.07 -10.63 -11.01
N ARG A 200 -2.18 -11.30 -11.76
CA ARG A 200 -2.08 -11.10 -13.21
C ARG A 200 -3.36 -11.50 -13.92
N ARG A 201 -4.01 -12.60 -13.49
CA ARG A 201 -5.30 -13.04 -14.04
C ARG A 201 -6.44 -12.10 -13.67
N TRP A 202 -6.48 -11.62 -12.43
CA TRP A 202 -7.50 -10.69 -11.96
C TRP A 202 -7.48 -9.37 -12.73
N PHE A 203 -6.29 -8.80 -12.98
CA PHE A 203 -6.19 -7.53 -13.69
C PHE A 203 -6.27 -7.66 -15.21
N ALA A 204 -6.02 -8.85 -15.79
CA ALA A 204 -6.04 -9.06 -17.23
C ALA A 204 -7.35 -8.55 -17.88
N PRO A 205 -7.27 -7.89 -19.05
CA PRO A 205 -6.07 -7.66 -19.87
C PRO A 205 -5.20 -6.47 -19.41
N ARG A 206 -5.56 -5.79 -18.32
CA ARG A 206 -4.79 -4.67 -17.79
C ARG A 206 -3.46 -5.17 -17.19
N PRO A 207 -2.37 -4.40 -17.32
CA PRO A 207 -1.09 -4.78 -16.77
C PRO A 207 -1.12 -4.89 -15.24
N ALA A 208 -0.49 -5.94 -14.72
CA ALA A 208 -0.16 -6.10 -13.31
C ALA A 208 1.35 -6.23 -13.15
N TYR A 209 1.98 -5.19 -12.61
CA TYR A 209 3.41 -5.15 -12.30
C TYR A 209 3.62 -5.59 -10.86
N ILE A 210 4.12 -6.79 -10.67
CA ILE A 210 4.40 -7.33 -9.33
C ILE A 210 5.89 -7.15 -9.07
N ILE A 211 6.22 -6.33 -8.08
CA ILE A 211 7.59 -5.91 -7.79
C ILE A 211 7.91 -6.12 -6.32
N GLY A 212 9.12 -6.57 -6.02
CA GLY A 212 9.58 -6.69 -4.65
C GLY A 212 10.60 -7.81 -4.45
N PRO A 213 11.21 -7.88 -3.24
CA PRO A 213 11.06 -6.92 -2.15
C PRO A 213 11.69 -5.56 -2.51
N LEU A 214 11.03 -4.45 -2.16
CA LEU A 214 11.55 -3.09 -2.36
C LEU A 214 12.50 -2.72 -1.22
N LEU A 215 13.65 -3.39 -1.17
CA LEU A 215 14.71 -3.05 -0.25
C LEU A 215 15.43 -1.79 -0.73
N PRO A 216 15.90 -0.92 0.20
CA PRO A 216 16.86 0.10 -0.17
C PRO A 216 18.09 -0.56 -0.80
N GLU A 217 18.80 0.19 -1.63
CA GLU A 217 20.11 -0.27 -2.11
C GLU A 217 21.03 -0.54 -0.92
N GLU A 218 21.92 -1.52 -1.07
CA GLU A 218 22.89 -1.78 -0.01
C GLU A 218 23.67 -0.49 0.25
N PRO A 219 23.61 0.05 1.47
CA PRO A 219 24.34 1.27 1.77
C PRO A 219 25.82 1.00 1.64
N SER A 220 26.59 2.03 1.28
CA SER A 220 28.04 1.93 1.33
C SER A 220 28.49 1.56 2.75
N ILE A 221 29.71 1.03 2.89
CA ILE A 221 30.26 0.72 4.22
C ILE A 221 30.23 1.96 5.12
N ASP A 222 30.53 3.14 4.57
CA ASP A 222 30.52 4.41 5.30
C ASP A 222 29.12 4.81 5.76
N ASP A 223 28.09 4.60 4.93
CA ASP A 223 26.69 4.84 5.30
C ASP A 223 26.26 3.89 6.43
N ARG A 224 26.64 2.61 6.36
CA ARG A 224 26.33 1.61 7.41
C ARG A 224 26.98 1.98 8.74
N LEU A 225 28.23 2.45 8.72
CA LEU A 225 28.94 2.90 9.92
C LEU A 225 28.30 4.16 10.51
N SER A 226 27.91 5.12 9.67
CA SER A 226 27.20 6.33 10.10
C SER A 226 25.84 6.01 10.71
N GLU A 227 25.07 5.12 10.09
CA GLU A 227 23.74 4.73 10.56
C GLU A 227 23.82 3.93 11.86
N SER A 228 24.78 3.01 11.97
CA SER A 228 25.07 2.30 13.23
C SER A 228 25.42 3.26 14.36
N GLN A 229 26.19 4.31 14.10
CA GLN A 229 26.48 5.35 15.09
C GLN A 229 25.23 6.15 15.48
N LYS A 230 24.37 6.49 14.52
CA LYS A 230 23.09 7.16 14.82
C LYS A 230 22.20 6.28 15.69
N GLU A 231 22.03 5.01 15.35
CA GLU A 231 21.23 4.05 16.13
C GLU A 231 21.76 3.86 17.56
N LEU A 232 23.08 3.75 17.71
CA LEU A 232 23.76 3.71 19.02
C LEU A 232 23.41 4.92 19.89
N THR A 233 23.39 6.11 19.30
CA THR A 233 23.10 7.36 20.04
C THR A 233 21.61 7.62 20.24
N ALA A 234 20.75 7.05 19.40
CA ALA A 234 19.30 7.25 19.46
C ALA A 234 18.61 6.40 20.53
N SER A 235 19.20 5.25 20.90
CA SER A 235 18.68 4.38 21.95
C SER A 235 19.34 4.67 23.28
N SER A 236 18.56 4.73 24.35
CA SER A 236 19.09 4.86 25.72
C SER A 236 20.03 3.72 26.10
N ASN A 237 19.84 2.55 25.48
CA ASN A 237 20.62 1.34 25.76
C ASN A 237 21.48 0.92 24.56
N GLY A 238 21.74 1.82 23.62
CA GLY A 238 22.41 1.48 22.35
C GLY A 238 23.80 0.87 22.56
N VAL A 239 24.56 1.42 23.51
CA VAL A 239 25.90 0.94 23.86
C VAL A 239 25.85 -0.47 24.46
N GLU A 240 24.96 -0.75 25.40
CA GLU A 240 24.84 -2.10 25.99
C GLU A 240 24.36 -3.12 24.97
N ILE A 241 23.42 -2.74 24.09
CA ILE A 241 22.93 -3.63 23.02
C ILE A 241 24.08 -4.00 22.08
N LYS A 242 24.89 -3.03 21.63
CA LYS A 242 26.03 -3.32 20.78
C LYS A 242 27.04 -4.22 21.48
N LEU A 243 27.38 -3.93 22.74
CA LEU A 243 28.33 -4.75 23.50
C LEU A 243 27.84 -6.19 23.62
N PHE A 244 26.54 -6.39 23.86
CA PHE A 244 25.93 -7.71 23.88
C PHE A 244 26.03 -8.41 22.51
N LEU A 245 25.70 -7.72 21.42
CA LEU A 245 25.82 -8.27 20.06
C LEU A 245 27.26 -8.66 19.73
N ASP A 246 28.23 -7.80 20.06
CA ASP A 246 29.66 -8.08 19.89
C ASP A 246 30.09 -9.31 20.71
N THR A 247 29.66 -9.40 21.98
CA THR A 247 29.97 -10.53 22.87
C THR A 247 29.40 -11.85 22.32
N VAL A 248 28.16 -11.84 21.82
CA VAL A 248 27.53 -13.02 21.23
C VAL A 248 28.26 -13.45 19.97
N TRP A 249 28.66 -12.50 19.12
CA TRP A 249 29.47 -12.77 17.94
C TRP A 249 30.84 -13.37 18.29
N GLU A 250 31.51 -12.80 19.30
CA GLU A 250 32.81 -13.24 19.78
C GLU A 250 32.77 -14.61 20.48
N THR A 251 31.65 -14.96 21.11
CA THR A 251 31.53 -16.22 21.87
C THR A 251 30.97 -17.34 21.01
N TYR A 252 29.91 -17.07 20.25
CA TYR A 252 29.11 -18.09 19.58
C TYR A 252 29.19 -18.04 18.05
N ARG A 253 29.73 -16.97 17.46
CA ARG A 253 29.86 -16.77 16.00
C ARG A 253 28.52 -16.66 15.27
N ASP A 254 28.57 -16.69 13.95
CA ASP A 254 27.48 -16.49 13.01
C ASP A 254 26.19 -17.25 13.38
N ARG A 255 25.05 -16.57 13.23
CA ARG A 255 23.69 -17.12 13.40
C ARG A 255 23.38 -17.65 14.81
N SER A 256 24.09 -17.16 15.82
CA SER A 256 23.91 -17.56 17.24
C SER A 256 22.97 -16.68 18.06
N LEU A 257 22.41 -15.64 17.44
CA LEU A 257 21.48 -14.71 18.07
C LEU A 257 20.11 -14.83 17.41
N LEU A 258 19.07 -15.00 18.23
CA LEU A 258 17.69 -14.87 17.78
C LEU A 258 17.24 -13.43 18.00
N TYR A 259 16.83 -12.75 16.93
CA TYR A 259 16.13 -11.49 17.04
C TYR A 259 14.63 -11.77 17.26
N ALA A 260 14.09 -11.28 18.37
CA ALA A 260 12.67 -11.30 18.68
C ALA A 260 12.21 -9.86 18.92
N ARG A 261 11.05 -9.49 18.37
CA ARG A 261 10.45 -8.17 18.44
C ARG A 261 9.17 -8.21 19.28
#